data_AF-A0AAF0VUC0-F1
#
_entry.id   AF-A0AAF0VUC0-F1
#
_cell.length_a   1.000
_cell.length_b   1.000
_cell.length_c   1.000
_cell.angle_alpha   90.00
_cell.angle_beta   90.00
_cell.angle_gamma   90.00
#
_symmetry.space_group_name_H-M   'P 1'
#
loop_
_entity.id
_entity.type
_entity.pdbx_description
1 polymer ?
#
loop_
_entity_poly.entity_id
_entity_poly.type
_entity_poly.pdbx_seq_one_letter_code
_entity_poly.pdbx_strand_id
1 'polypeptide(L)' 'MSVSNLSGFAGACQEAVVAVLDAIATVGEERRGHLADAKLAVDRALHDAHSGEEWHLADHLRRGIKDVEVRSLDAA' A
#
# COMPACT_ATOMS: atom_id res chain seq x y z
N MET A 1 18.17 -7.23 13.33
CA MET A 1 16.95 -6.40 13.42
C MET A 1 15.80 -7.34 13.74
N SER A 2 15.16 -7.20 14.90
CA SER A 2 13.99 -8.00 15.23
C SER A 2 12.81 -7.40 14.49
N VAL A 3 12.46 -7.97 13.34
CA VAL A 3 11.19 -7.66 12.68
C VAL A 3 10.13 -8.27 13.58
N SER A 4 9.54 -7.45 14.45
CA SER A 4 8.31 -7.89 15.11
C SER A 4 7.35 -8.28 14.00
N ASN A 5 6.81 -9.50 14.04
CA ASN A 5 5.78 -9.94 13.10
C ASN A 5 4.54 -9.06 13.35
N LEU A 6 4.51 -7.89 12.72
CA LEU A 6 3.38 -6.97 12.79
C LEU A 6 2.21 -7.68 12.10
N SER A 7 1.15 -7.93 12.87
CA SER A 7 -0.08 -8.56 12.40
C SER A 7 -1.24 -7.58 12.46
N GLY A 8 -2.31 -7.87 11.73
CA GLY A 8 -3.49 -7.00 11.65
C GLY A 8 -3.16 -5.67 10.95
N PHE A 9 -3.81 -4.59 11.38
CA PHE A 9 -3.70 -3.26 10.79
C PHE A 9 -2.25 -2.81 10.50
N ALA A 10 -1.37 -2.87 11.50
CA ALA A 10 0.01 -2.41 11.37
C ALA A 10 0.82 -3.25 10.35
N GLY A 11 0.57 -4.55 10.31
CA GLY A 11 1.17 -5.45 9.32
C GLY A 11 0.69 -5.12 7.91
N ALA A 12 -0.62 -4.95 7.74
CA ALA A 12 -1.23 -4.59 6.47
C ALA A 12 -0.75 -3.22 5.96
N CYS A 13 -0.58 -2.22 6.84
CA CYS A 13 0.02 -0.93 6.49
C CYS A 13 1.48 -1.08 6.04
N GLN A 14 2.28 -1.89 6.73
CA GLN A 14 3.66 -2.14 6.33
C GLN A 14 3.73 -2.80 4.95
N GLU A 15 2.93 -3.85 4.72
CA GLU A 15 2.84 -4.55 3.43
C GLU A 15 2.45 -3.57 2.30
N ALA A 16 1.47 -2.69 2.54
CA ALA A 16 1.06 -1.69 1.56
C ALA A 16 2.18 -0.71 1.22
N VAL A 17 2.91 -0.21 2.23
CA VAL A 17 4.03 0.73 2.02
C VAL A 17 5.17 0.06 1.27
N VAL A 18 5.55 -1.17 1.63
CA VAL A 18 6.60 -1.92 0.94
C VAL A 18 6.24 -2.13 -0.52
N ALA A 19 5.02 -2.60 -0.80
CA ALA A 19 4.56 -2.81 -2.16
C ALA A 19 4.52 -1.51 -2.99
N VAL A 20 4.17 -0.36 -2.38
CA VAL A 20 4.27 0.94 -3.06
C VAL A 20 5.71 1.32 -3.39
N LEU A 21 6.65 1.09 -2.47
CA LEU A 21 8.06 1.37 -2.72
C LEU A 21 8.61 0.50 -3.85
N ASP A 22 8.26 -0.79 -3.87
CA ASP A 22 8.61 -1.69 -4.96
C ASP A 22 7.99 -1.25 -6.30
N ALA A 23 6.73 -0.80 -6.29
CA ALA A 23 6.07 -0.23 -7.47
C ALA A 23 6.72 1.08 -7.97
N ILE A 24 7.33 1.87 -7.09
CA ILE A 24 8.08 3.07 -7.48
C ILE A 24 9.44 2.67 -8.09
N ALA A 25 10.07 1.60 -7.58
CA ALA A 25 11.38 1.15 -8.03
C ALA A 25 11.35 0.35 -9.35
N THR A 26 10.18 -0.09 -9.79
CA THR A 26 10.00 -0.98 -10.95
C THR A 26 9.19 -0.32 -12.06
N VAL A 27 9.12 -0.96 -13.24
CA VAL A 27 8.36 -0.48 -14.40
C VAL A 27 7.58 -1.63 -15.06
N GLY A 28 6.64 -1.31 -15.95
CA GLY A 28 5.91 -2.30 -16.73
C GLY A 28 5.02 -3.23 -15.89
N GLU A 29 5.04 -4.53 -16.20
CA GLU A 29 4.19 -5.53 -15.53
C GLU A 29 4.57 -5.76 -14.07
N GLU A 30 5.85 -5.70 -13.73
CA GLU A 30 6.34 -5.86 -12.35
C GLU A 30 5.77 -4.77 -11.45
N ARG A 31 5.83 -3.52 -11.93
CA ARG A 31 5.18 -2.39 -11.28
C ARG A 31 3.68 -2.58 -11.08
N ARG A 32 2.97 -3.11 -12.09
CA ARG A 32 1.53 -3.38 -11.99
C ARG A 32 1.23 -4.43 -10.93
N GLY A 33 2.06 -5.47 -10.84
CA GLY A 33 1.99 -6.48 -9.77
C GLY A 33 2.10 -5.85 -8.39
N HIS A 34 3.16 -5.05 -8.16
CA HIS A 34 3.36 -4.36 -6.89
C HIS A 34 2.23 -3.39 -6.53
N LEU A 35 1.66 -2.68 -7.51
CA LEU A 35 0.48 -1.84 -7.27
C LEU A 35 -0.77 -2.64 -6.89
N ALA A 36 -0.95 -3.84 -7.45
CA ALA A 36 -2.05 -4.73 -7.07
C ALA A 36 -1.87 -5.26 -5.64
N ASP A 37 -0.65 -5.64 -5.28
CA ASP A 37 -0.30 -6.08 -3.92
C ASP A 37 -0.51 -4.96 -2.89
N ALA A 38 -0.10 -3.73 -3.23
CA ALA A 38 -0.31 -2.56 -2.40
C ALA A 38 -1.81 -2.30 -2.14
N LYS A 39 -2.64 -2.40 -3.18
CA LYS A 39 -4.10 -2.24 -3.06
C LYS A 39 -4.69 -3.30 -2.14
N LEU A 40 -4.32 -4.57 -2.33
CA LEU A 40 -4.80 -5.68 -1.52
C LEU A 40 -4.37 -5.55 -0.04
N ALA A 41 -3.16 -5.07 0.21
CA ALA A 41 -2.69 -4.78 1.56
C ALA A 41 -3.44 -3.61 2.21
N VAL A 42 -3.73 -2.54 1.46
CA VAL A 42 -4.53 -1.41 1.96
C VAL A 42 -5.99 -1.81 2.24
N ASP A 43 -6.58 -2.68 1.43
CA ASP A 43 -7.93 -3.19 1.67
C ASP A 43 -7.99 -4.03 2.95
N ARG A 44 -6.94 -4.82 3.24
CA ARG A 44 -6.76 -5.49 4.54
C ARG A 44 -6.60 -4.50 5.68
N ALA A 45 -5.80 -3.44 5.51
CA ALA A 45 -5.64 -2.41 6.53
C ALA A 45 -6.97 -1.69 6.83
N LEU A 46 -7.78 -1.40 5.81
CA LEU A 46 -9.13 -0.83 5.99
C LEU A 46 -10.07 -1.79 6.71
N HIS A 47 -9.95 -3.10 6.46
CA HIS A 47 -10.74 -4.12 7.13
C HIS A 47 -10.35 -4.30 8.61
N ASP A 48 -9.06 -4.26 8.90
CA ASP A 48 -8.49 -4.48 10.24
C ASP A 48 -8.49 -3.21 11.12
N ALA A 49 -8.88 -2.06 10.57
CA ALA A 49 -8.94 -0.80 11.31
C ALA A 49 -10.04 -0.84 12.38
N HIS A 50 -9.69 -0.53 13.62
CA HIS A 50 -10.62 -0.54 14.77
C HIS A 50 -10.88 0.87 15.33
N SER A 51 -10.18 1.88 14.82
CA SER A 51 -10.32 3.28 15.22
C SER A 51 -10.46 4.22 14.03
N GLY A 52 -10.95 5.43 14.29
CA GLY A 52 -11.04 6.48 13.27
C GLY A 52 -9.68 6.88 12.73
N GLU A 53 -8.66 6.94 13.59
CA GLU A 53 -7.28 7.22 13.18
C GLU A 53 -6.68 6.14 12.27
N GLU A 54 -6.89 4.86 12.60
CA GLU A 54 -6.45 3.74 11.76
C GLU A 54 -7.14 3.75 10.40
N TRP A 55 -8.46 3.95 10.38
CA TRP A 55 -9.20 4.06 9.13
C TRP A 55 -8.71 5.24 8.29
N HIS A 56 -8.48 6.40 8.92
CA HIS A 56 -7.97 7.58 8.24
C HIS A 56 -6.57 7.32 7.64
N LEU A 57 -5.69 6.65 8.37
CA LEU A 57 -4.36 6.29 7.85
C LEU A 57 -4.46 5.33 6.66
N ALA A 58 -5.30 4.29 6.74
CA ALA A 58 -5.49 3.35 5.63
C ALA A 58 -6.14 4.02 4.40
N ASP A 59 -7.11 4.92 4.58
CA ASP A 59 -7.67 5.70 3.48
C ASP A 59 -6.64 6.66 2.87
N HIS A 60 -5.78 7.26 3.69
CA HIS A 60 -4.67 8.09 3.21
C HIS A 60 -3.68 7.28 2.35
N LEU A 61 -3.32 6.07 2.79
CA LEU A 61 -2.49 5.15 2.01
C LEU A 61 -3.16 4.77 0.68
N ARG A 62 -4.46 4.48 0.68
CA ARG A 62 -5.23 4.18 -0.54
C ARG A 62 -5.17 5.29 -1.57
N ARG A 63 -5.30 6.55 -1.13
CA ARG A 63 -5.16 7.72 -2.00
C ARG A 63 -3.74 7.86 -2.54
N GLY A 64 -2.73 7.68 -1.70
CA GLY A 64 -1.33 7.69 -2.12
C GLY A 64 -1.00 6.64 -3.19
N ILE A 65 -1.50 5.41 -3.05
CA ILE A 65 -1.36 4.35 -4.06
C ILE A 65 -1.97 4.78 -5.40
N LYS A 66 -3.17 5.37 -5.36
CA LYS A 66 -3.85 5.86 -6.56
C LYS A 66 -3.07 6.97 -7.25
N ASP A 67 -2.46 7.88 -6.49
CA ASP A 67 -1.63 8.96 -7.05
C ASP A 67 -0.37 8.40 -7.73
N VAL A 68 0.26 7.38 -7.14
CA VAL A 68 1.41 6.68 -7.76
C VAL A 68 0.97 5.98 -9.05
N GLU A 69 -0.20 5.34 -9.06
CA GLU A 69 -0.76 4.72 -10.27
C GLU A 69 -0.98 5.75 -11.39
N VAL A 70 -1.60 6.89 -11.07
CA VAL A 70 -1.92 7.95 -12.05
C VAL A 70 -0.67 8.64 -12.60
N ARG A 71 0.32 8.96 -11.75
CA ARG A 71 1.57 9.60 -12.21
C ARG A 71 2.37 8.77 -13.21
N SER A 72 2.12 7.47 -13.29
CA SER A 72 2.75 6.63 -14.30
C SER A 72 2.04 6.62 -15.65
N LEU A 73 0.77 7.01 -15.70
CA LEU A 73 0.06 7.18 -16.98
C LEU A 73 0.53 8.43 -17.71
N ASP A 74 0.94 9.46 -16.97
CA ASP A 74 1.46 10.73 -17.55
C ASP A 74 2.91 10.62 -18.06
N ALA A 75 3.64 9.56 -17.70
CA ALA A 75 5.03 9.35 -18.10
C ALA A 75 5.21 8.48 -19.36
N ALA A 76 4.11 8.14 -20.04
CA ALA A 76 4.08 7.26 -21.22
C ALA A 76 3.80 8.00 -22.53
#